data_AF-A0A8J6M0Z5-F1
#
_entry.id   AF-A0A8J6M0Z5-F1
#
_cell.length_a   1.000
_cell.length_b   1.000
_cell.length_c   1.000
_cell.angle_alpha   90.00
_cell.angle_beta   90.00
_cell.angle_gamma   90.00
#
_symmetry.space_group_name_H-M   'P 1'
#
loop_
_entity.id
_entity.type
_entity.pdbx_description
1 polymer ?
#
loop_
_entity_poly.entity_id
_entity_poly.type
_entity_poly.pdbx_seq_one_letter_code
_entity_poly.pdbx_strand_id
1 'polypeptide(L)' 'MLNIKQKINKSIREQAIKKARTRIIIAGRTPESFTQEELEIIVKEEEDQIKQNYKEKGLLGLAALLGIGWWI' A
#
# COMPACT_ATOMS: atom_id res chain seq x y z
N MET A 1 7.23 23.80 -8.54
CA MET A 1 7.75 23.00 -7.40
C MET A 1 7.47 21.54 -7.66
N LEU A 2 8.49 20.69 -7.73
CA LEU A 2 8.34 19.24 -7.87
C LEU A 2 7.63 18.69 -6.62
N ASN A 3 6.33 18.42 -6.74
CA ASN A 3 5.53 17.91 -5.62
C ASN A 3 5.69 16.38 -5.52
N ILE A 4 6.92 15.95 -5.21
CA ILE A 4 7.33 14.54 -5.14
C ILE A 4 6.40 13.74 -4.21
N LYS A 5 5.96 14.36 -3.11
CA LYS A 5 4.99 13.78 -2.18
C LYS A 5 3.66 13.44 -2.88
N GLN A 6 3.14 14.33 -3.71
CA GLN A 6 1.92 14.06 -4.48
C GLN A 6 2.12 12.94 -5.49
N LYS A 7 3.29 12.89 -6.15
CA LYS A 7 3.61 11.82 -7.11
C LYS A 7 3.67 10.45 -6.43
N ILE A 8 4.31 10.38 -5.25
CA ILE A 8 4.38 9.16 -4.43
C ILE A 8 2.97 8.76 -3.97
N ASN A 9 2.20 9.70 -3.40
CA ASN A 9 0.85 9.42 -2.94
C ASN A 9 -0.06 8.93 -4.08
N LYS A 10 0.04 9.54 -5.26
CA LYS A 10 -0.70 9.11 -6.45
C LYS A 10 -0.32 7.69 -6.86
N SER A 11 0.99 7.38 -6.88
CA SER A 11 1.47 6.04 -7.20
C SER A 11 1.02 4.99 -6.18
N ILE A 12 1.01 5.32 -4.88
CA ILE A 12 0.50 4.44 -3.82
C ILE A 12 -0.99 4.17 -4.03
N ARG A 13 -1.77 5.21 -4.33
CA ARG A 13 -3.22 5.08 -4.60
C ARG A 13 -3.49 4.19 -5.81
N GLU A 14 -2.79 4.40 -6.92
CA GLU A 14 -2.91 3.56 -8.11
C GLU A 14 -2.57 2.09 -7.82
N GLN A 15 -1.53 1.85 -7.02
CA GLN A 15 -1.13 0.52 -6.59
C GLN A 15 -2.17 -0.13 -5.66
N ALA A 16 -2.74 0.64 -4.74
CA ALA A 16 -3.80 0.21 -3.83
C ALA A 16 -5.07 -0.17 -4.60
N ILE A 17 -5.50 0.65 -5.57
CA ILE A 17 -6.65 0.34 -6.43
C ILE A 17 -6.43 -0.97 -7.19
N LYS A 18 -5.23 -1.18 -7.75
CA LYS A 18 -4.90 -2.43 -8.45
C LYS A 18 -4.96 -3.63 -7.51
N LYS A 19 -4.38 -3.51 -6.32
CA LYS A 19 -4.34 -4.58 -5.31
C LYS A 19 -5.74 -4.90 -4.77
N ALA A 20 -6.56 -3.88 -4.50
CA ALA A 20 -7.96 -4.01 -4.11
C ALA A 20 -8.75 -4.77 -5.18
N ARG A 21 -8.66 -4.36 -6.45
CA ARG A 21 -9.31 -5.08 -7.56
C ARG A 21 -8.86 -6.54 -7.65
N THR A 22 -7.56 -6.80 -7.56
CA THR A 22 -7.03 -8.17 -7.56
C THR A 22 -7.59 -8.99 -6.39
N ARG A 23 -7.63 -8.43 -5.18
CA ARG A 23 -8.18 -9.09 -3.98
C ARG A 23 -9.67 -9.41 -4.14
N ILE A 24 -10.45 -8.48 -4.69
CA ILE A 24 -11.87 -8.66 -4.98
C ILE A 24 -12.09 -9.80 -5.98
N ILE A 25 -11.33 -9.80 -7.08
CA ILE A 25 -11.41 -10.83 -8.12
C ILE A 25 -11.02 -12.21 -7.56
N ILE A 26 -9.95 -12.30 -6.76
CA ILE A 26 -9.52 -13.55 -6.12
C ILE A 26 -10.60 -14.08 -5.16
N ALA A 27 -11.34 -13.19 -4.48
CA ALA A 27 -12.47 -13.57 -3.63
C ALA A 27 -13.71 -14.03 -4.42
N GLY A 28 -13.63 -14.12 -5.76
CA GLY A 28 -14.74 -14.51 -6.63
C GLY A 28 -15.84 -13.45 -6.72
N ARG A 29 -15.52 -12.20 -6.35
CA ARG A 29 -16.44 -11.06 -6.42
C ARG A 29 -16.01 -10.13 -7.55
N THR A 30 -16.95 -9.35 -8.06
CA THR A 30 -16.66 -8.33 -9.07
C THR A 30 -16.52 -6.96 -8.39
N PRO A 31 -15.60 -6.09 -8.82
CA PRO A 31 -15.50 -4.72 -8.28
C PRO A 31 -16.83 -3.96 -8.39
N GLU A 32 -17.64 -4.29 -9.39
CA GLU A 32 -18.95 -3.70 -9.65
C GLU A 32 -20.03 -4.17 -8.66
N SER A 33 -19.78 -5.21 -7.86
CA SER A 33 -20.71 -5.66 -6.82
C SER A 33 -20.63 -4.85 -5.53
N PHE A 34 -19.72 -3.88 -5.46
CA PHE A 34 -19.51 -3.03 -4.28
C PHE A 34 -19.99 -1.61 -4.56
N THR A 35 -20.50 -0.95 -3.52
CA THR A 35 -20.80 0.48 -3.55
C THR A 35 -19.51 1.30 -3.63
N GLN A 36 -19.63 2.57 -4.02
CA GLN A 36 -18.48 3.45 -4.13
C GLN A 36 -17.80 3.69 -2.78
N GLU A 37 -18.58 3.76 -1.71
CA GLU A 37 -18.09 3.88 -0.34
C GLU A 37 -17.32 2.63 0.11
N GLU A 38 -17.85 1.44 -0.17
CA GLU A 38 -17.17 0.17 0.16
C GLU A 38 -15.85 0.02 -0.60
N LEU A 39 -15.84 0.37 -1.89
CA LEU A 39 -14.61 0.36 -2.69
C LEU A 39 -13.56 1.33 -2.13
N GLU A 40 -13.96 2.53 -1.72
CA GLU A 40 -13.01 3.50 -1.14
C GLU A 40 -12.45 3.00 0.21
N ILE A 41 -13.27 2.32 1.03
CA ILE A 41 -12.80 1.68 2.27
C ILE A 41 -11.74 0.63 1.96
N ILE A 42 -12.03 -0.30 1.02
CA ILE A 42 -11.09 -1.36 0.64
C ILE A 42 -9.80 -0.76 0.08
N VAL A 43 -9.90 0.24 -0.81
CA VAL A 43 -8.72 0.92 -1.38
C VAL A 43 -7.91 1.59 -0.28
N LYS A 44 -8.55 2.25 0.68
CA LYS A 44 -7.86 2.91 1.80
C LYS A 44 -7.14 1.92 2.70
N GLU A 45 -7.74 0.77 3.00
CA GLU A 45 -7.07 -0.31 3.73
C GLU A 45 -5.81 -0.80 2.99
N GLU A 46 -5.91 -0.99 1.68
CA GLU A 46 -4.75 -1.40 0.86
C GLU A 46 -3.68 -0.29 0.78
N GLU A 47 -4.08 0.99 0.69
CA GLU A 47 -3.14 2.12 0.75
C GLU A 47 -2.38 2.14 2.08
N ASP A 48 -3.06 1.95 3.20
CA ASP A 48 -2.46 2.00 4.52
C ASP A 48 -1.53 0.80 4.77
N GLN A 49 -1.91 -0.39 4.30
CA GLN A 49 -1.00 -1.55 4.26
C GLN A 49 0.26 -1.28 3.44
N ILE A 50 0.13 -0.66 2.27
CA ILE A 50 1.28 -0.33 1.41
C ILE A 50 2.20 0.65 2.14
N LYS A 51 1.66 1.72 2.74
CA LYS A 51 2.45 2.69 3.52
C LYS A 51 3.15 2.03 4.70
N GLN A 52 2.45 1.17 5.43
CA GLN A 52 3.02 0.45 6.57
C GLN A 52 4.16 -0.46 6.13
N ASN A 53 3.99 -1.22 5.05
CA ASN A 53 5.01 -2.12 4.52
C ASN A 53 6.26 -1.34 4.06
N TYR A 54 6.09 -0.17 3.43
CA TYR A 54 7.21 0.71 3.12
C TYR A 54 7.92 1.24 4.36
N LYS A 55 7.17 1.59 5.41
CA LYS A 55 7.74 2.04 6.68
C LYS A 55 8.53 0.92 7.38
N GLU A 56 7.99 -0.29 7.42
CA GLU A 56 8.63 -1.47 8.00
C GLU A 56 9.89 -1.86 7.23
N LYS A 57 9.80 -1.98 5.91
CA LYS A 57 10.97 -2.28 5.06
C LYS A 57 12.01 -1.18 5.12
N GLY A 58 11.59 0.09 5.19
CA GLY A 58 12.48 1.22 5.39
C GLY A 58 13.20 1.14 6.73
N LEU A 59 12.48 0.84 7.81
CA LEU A 59 13.06 0.67 9.14
C LEU A 59 14.03 -0.51 9.20
N LEU A 60 13.67 -1.65 8.61
CA LEU A 60 14.54 -2.83 8.50
C LEU A 60 15.80 -2.52 7.68
N GLY A 61 15.66 -1.80 6.57
CA GLY A 61 16.79 -1.34 5.75
C GLY A 61 17.73 -0.43 6.53
N LEU A 62 17.19 0.51 7.31
CA LEU A 62 17.99 1.36 8.20
C LEU A 62 18.67 0.54 9.30
N ALA A 63 17.96 -0.40 9.93
CA ALA A 63 18.52 -1.27 10.96
C ALA A 63 19.68 -2.13 10.43
N ALA A 64 19.56 -2.64 9.19
CA ALA A 64 20.62 -3.38 8.52
C ALA A 64 21.86 -2.51 8.24
N LEU A 65 21.65 -1.28 7.74
CA LEU A 65 22.74 -0.32 7.50
C LEU A 65 23.47 0.08 8.79
N LEU A 66 22.74 0.17 9.91
CA LEU A 66 23.29 0.50 11.22
C LEU A 66 23.93 -0.71 11.92
N GLY A 67 23.95 -1.90 11.30
CA GLY A 67 24.54 -3.11 11.86
C GLY A 67 23.75 -3.72 13.02
N ILE A 68 22.50 -3.28 13.25
CA ILE A 68 21.64 -3.79 14.33
C ILE A 68 21.29 -5.27 14.08
N GLY A 69 21.24 -5.70 12.82
CA GLY A 69 21.03 -7.11 12.44
C GLY A 69 22.26 -8.01 12.59
N TRP A 70 23.41 -7.54 13.10
CA TRP A 70 24.62 -8.36 13.27
C TRP A 70 24.64 -9.11 14.62
N TRP A 71 23.84 -8.67 15.59
CA TRP A 71 23.81 -9.20 16.97
C TRP A 71 22.53 -9.98 17.31
N ILE A 72 21.61 -10.12 16.35
CA ILE A 72 20.34 -10.85 16.45
C ILE A 72 20.36 -12.05 15.50
#